data_AF-A0A2J6QDX4-F1
#
_entry.id   AF-A0A2J6QDX4-F1
#
_cell.length_a   1.000
_cell.length_b   1.000
_cell.length_c   1.000
_cell.angle_alpha   90.00
_cell.angle_beta   90.00
_cell.angle_gamma   90.00
#
_symmetry.space_group_name_H-M   'P 1'
#
loop_
_entity.id
_entity.type
_entity.pdbx_description
1 polymer ?
#
loop_
_entity_poly.entity_id
_entity_poly.type
_entity_poly.pdbx_seq_one_letter_code
_entity_poly.pdbx_strand_id
1 'polypeptide(L)'
;MAQNTSKRSFASFAEANGTESSSKKPCADGPTLDTIRQLPIETIQDFLYNMCRNEPKIARAVQHTCDSYLAKLAAQPPVDFDHYSKSCWYTLNKKYARLRPSQQFEVTGEIIDELSDARTSMMKEAGPATRFETRRNALEVLRKISKSVMLCQEQEIRHELMNDGMLLADFAESMLELAKGMTRNERERYRVEGLHEKLIELQGECDAGDMEGLADVYAVFDEDEEGEVEENVDGDAEISVESITAPSIRSPAAKRTKVFSVGELS
;
A
#
# COMPACT_ATOMS: atom_id res chain seq x y z
N MET A 1 23.20 50.68 -53.50
CA MET A 1 23.19 50.05 -52.17
C MET A 1 24.34 49.05 -52.12
N ALA A 2 25.35 49.25 -51.27
CA ALA A 2 26.27 48.21 -50.77
C ALA A 2 27.39 48.82 -49.90
N GLN A 3 27.55 48.22 -48.71
CA GLN A 3 28.78 47.92 -47.98
C GLN A 3 29.69 49.05 -47.40
N ASN A 4 29.64 49.14 -46.07
CA ASN A 4 30.71 48.77 -45.13
C ASN A 4 31.76 49.81 -44.65
N THR A 5 32.05 49.64 -43.36
CA THR A 5 33.21 50.07 -42.55
C THR A 5 33.29 51.52 -42.02
N SER A 6 33.19 51.67 -40.70
CA SER A 6 34.15 52.51 -39.98
C SER A 6 34.27 52.10 -38.52
N LYS A 7 35.49 51.67 -38.17
CA LYS A 7 35.96 51.32 -36.83
C LYS A 7 36.15 52.62 -36.04
N ARG A 8 35.63 52.71 -34.81
CA ARG A 8 36.22 53.59 -33.78
C ARG A 8 36.42 52.81 -32.49
N SER A 9 37.70 52.65 -32.17
CA SER A 9 38.27 52.07 -30.97
C SER A 9 38.72 53.18 -30.05
N PHE A 10 38.25 53.10 -28.79
CA PHE A 10 38.95 53.28 -27.52
C PHE A 10 40.08 54.32 -27.37
N ALA A 11 39.83 55.34 -26.54
CA ALA A 11 40.69 55.84 -25.45
C ALA A 11 39.88 56.92 -24.70
N SER A 12 39.29 56.68 -23.51
CA SER A 12 39.93 56.61 -22.19
C SER A 12 40.78 57.85 -21.87
N PHE A 13 40.18 58.83 -21.20
CA PHE A 13 40.85 59.60 -20.14
C PHE A 13 39.84 60.01 -19.05
N ALA A 14 40.12 59.53 -17.84
CA ALA A 14 39.64 59.96 -16.53
C ALA A 14 39.79 61.49 -16.36
N GLU A 15 39.08 62.25 -15.51
CA GLU A 15 38.55 62.15 -14.14
C GLU A 15 37.62 63.42 -14.01
N ALA A 16 36.65 63.63 -13.12
CA ALA A 16 36.59 63.42 -11.68
C ALA A 16 35.14 63.68 -11.17
N ASN A 17 34.82 63.02 -10.06
CA ASN A 17 33.95 63.46 -8.96
C ASN A 17 32.46 63.74 -9.23
N GLY A 18 31.64 62.78 -8.79
CA GLY A 18 30.21 62.96 -8.54
C GLY A 18 29.66 61.78 -7.75
N THR A 19 29.91 61.79 -6.45
CA THR A 19 29.41 60.84 -5.44
C THR A 19 27.90 60.72 -5.50
N GLU A 20 27.35 59.54 -5.86
CA GLU A 20 26.04 59.15 -5.38
C GLU A 20 26.03 57.70 -4.88
N SER A 21 25.64 57.61 -3.62
CA SER A 21 25.58 56.45 -2.77
C SER A 21 24.48 55.51 -3.25
N SER A 22 24.85 54.39 -3.88
CA SER A 22 23.92 53.28 -4.12
C SER A 22 23.89 52.39 -2.88
N SER A 23 22.87 52.62 -2.05
CA SER A 23 22.48 51.83 -0.89
C SER A 23 22.45 50.33 -1.19
N LYS A 24 23.54 49.62 -0.86
CA LYS A 24 23.50 48.17 -0.64
C LYS A 24 22.72 47.94 0.66
N LYS A 25 21.48 47.46 0.55
CA LYS A 25 20.79 46.81 1.68
C LYS A 25 21.72 45.71 2.20
N PRO A 26 22.10 45.71 3.49
CA PRO A 26 22.79 44.56 4.07
C PRO A 26 21.81 43.39 4.05
N CYS A 27 22.16 42.35 3.30
CA CYS A 27 21.51 41.05 3.43
C CYS A 27 21.82 40.59 4.85
N ALA A 28 20.80 40.37 5.68
CA ALA A 28 21.01 39.88 7.03
C ALA A 28 21.78 38.55 6.97
N ASP A 29 22.91 38.48 7.66
CA ASP A 29 23.67 37.26 7.94
C ASP A 29 22.83 36.35 8.84
N GLY A 30 21.85 35.68 8.23
CA GLY A 30 21.10 34.62 8.87
C GLY A 30 21.94 33.34 8.96
N PRO A 31 21.62 32.42 9.88
CA PRO A 31 22.26 31.12 9.93
C PRO A 31 22.15 30.43 8.56
N THR A 32 23.26 29.89 8.06
CA THR A 32 23.26 29.15 6.79
C THR A 32 22.45 27.87 6.94
N LEU A 33 21.86 27.41 5.84
CA LEU A 33 21.07 26.17 5.80
C LEU A 33 21.87 24.97 6.34
N ASP A 34 23.19 24.97 6.13
CA ASP A 34 24.10 23.94 6.61
C ASP A 34 24.27 23.94 8.13
N THR A 35 24.19 25.09 8.79
CA THR A 35 24.17 25.18 10.26
C THR A 35 22.85 24.64 10.83
N ILE A 36 21.73 24.91 10.17
CA ILE A 36 20.41 24.41 10.60
C ILE A 36 20.35 22.88 10.51
N ARG A 37 20.95 22.29 9.47
CA ARG A 37 21.00 20.82 9.28
C ARG A 37 21.80 20.07 10.35
N GLN A 38 22.66 20.76 11.10
CA GLN A 38 23.45 20.15 12.19
C GLN A 38 22.67 20.05 13.51
N LEU A 39 21.51 20.71 13.62
CA LEU A 39 20.68 20.67 14.82
C LEU A 39 19.89 19.34 14.90
N PRO A 40 19.68 18.80 16.11
CA PRO A 40 18.78 17.66 16.30
C PRO A 40 17.36 17.97 15.81
N ILE A 41 16.68 16.96 15.28
CA ILE A 41 15.33 17.10 14.70
C ILE A 41 14.35 17.63 15.75
N GLU A 42 14.48 17.17 16.98
CA GLU A 42 13.63 17.55 18.13
C GLU A 42 13.78 19.05 18.43
N THR A 43 15.02 19.56 18.38
CA THR A 43 15.30 20.99 18.59
C THR A 43 14.70 21.86 17.48
N ILE A 44 14.73 21.38 16.23
CA ILE A 44 14.12 22.05 15.09
C ILE A 44 12.59 22.07 15.22
N GLN A 45 11.99 20.95 15.63
CA GLN A 45 10.55 20.83 15.86
C GLN A 45 10.07 21.77 16.97
N ASP A 46 10.75 21.79 18.12
CA ASP A 46 10.42 22.68 19.24
C ASP A 46 10.59 24.15 18.86
N PHE A 47 11.64 24.49 18.14
CA PHE A 47 11.86 25.85 17.65
C PHE A 47 10.75 26.27 16.68
N LEU A 48 10.42 25.43 15.70
CA LEU A 48 9.36 25.69 14.73
C LEU A 48 7.99 25.83 15.42
N TYR A 49 7.69 24.96 16.39
CA TYR A 49 6.48 25.03 17.20
C TYR A 49 6.38 26.35 17.96
N ASN A 50 7.46 26.76 18.63
CA ASN A 50 7.53 28.04 19.34
C ASN A 50 7.39 29.25 18.39
N MET A 51 8.00 29.21 17.20
CA MET A 51 7.82 30.25 16.19
C MET A 51 6.36 30.33 15.71
N CYS A 52 5.72 29.19 15.46
CA CYS A 52 4.31 29.15 15.05
C CYS A 52 3.39 29.72 16.14
N ARG A 53 3.68 29.45 17.41
CA ARG A 53 2.91 29.97 18.55
C ARG A 53 3.03 31.48 18.69
N ASN A 54 4.22 32.03 18.45
CA ASN A 54 4.51 33.45 18.63
C ASN A 54 4.17 34.31 17.39
N GLU A 55 4.16 33.73 16.19
CA GLU A 55 3.88 34.44 14.95
C GLU A 55 2.85 33.73 14.06
N PRO A 56 1.59 34.24 13.98
CA PRO A 56 0.52 33.64 13.18
C PRO A 56 0.76 33.60 11.67
N LYS A 57 1.72 34.38 11.15
CA LYS A 57 2.11 34.35 9.73
C LYS A 57 2.95 33.11 9.42
N ILE A 58 3.92 32.80 10.30
CA ILE A 58 4.75 31.60 10.21
C ILE A 58 3.87 30.36 10.35
N ALA A 59 2.95 30.35 11.33
CA ALA A 59 2.01 29.24 11.51
C ALA A 59 1.21 28.93 10.24
N ARG A 60 0.66 29.97 9.57
CA ARG A 60 -0.07 29.79 8.30
C ARG A 60 0.82 29.29 7.18
N ALA A 61 2.06 29.76 7.08
CA ALA A 61 3.00 29.30 6.06
C ALA A 61 3.40 27.84 6.27
N VAL A 62 3.64 27.44 7.53
CA VAL A 62 3.94 26.05 7.89
C VAL A 62 2.73 25.16 7.61
N GLN A 63 1.53 25.55 8.04
CA GLN A 63 0.30 24.80 7.77
C GLN A 63 0.08 24.63 6.27
N HIS A 64 0.16 25.70 5.48
CA HIS A 64 0.03 25.62 4.02
C HIS A 64 1.10 24.70 3.39
N THR A 65 2.33 24.69 3.92
CA THR A 65 3.39 23.81 3.43
C THR A 65 3.09 22.35 3.77
N CYS A 66 2.61 22.07 4.97
CA CYS A 66 2.16 20.74 5.38
C CYS A 66 0.98 20.28 4.51
N ASP A 67 -0.04 21.11 4.35
CA ASP A 67 -1.23 20.79 3.55
C ASP A 67 -0.86 20.55 2.08
N SER A 68 0.04 21.36 1.52
CA SER A 68 0.55 21.18 0.16
C SER A 68 1.36 19.89 0.02
N TYR A 69 2.17 19.53 1.02
CA TYR A 69 2.91 18.28 1.04
C TYR A 69 1.97 17.07 1.11
N LEU A 70 0.99 17.09 2.01
CA LEU A 70 -0.02 16.05 2.13
C LEU A 70 -0.88 15.93 0.86
N ALA A 71 -1.27 17.05 0.25
CA ALA A 71 -2.00 17.06 -1.02
C ALA A 71 -1.17 16.48 -2.17
N LYS A 72 0.15 16.75 -2.20
CA LYS A 72 1.05 16.12 -3.18
C LYS A 72 1.16 14.61 -2.97
N LEU A 73 1.25 14.14 -1.72
CA LEU A 73 1.25 12.71 -1.42
C LEU A 73 -0.06 12.05 -1.83
N ALA A 74 -1.20 12.69 -1.56
CA ALA A 74 -2.51 12.21 -1.99
C ALA A 74 -2.68 12.20 -3.52
N ALA A 75 -2.03 13.12 -4.24
CA ALA A 75 -2.13 13.26 -5.69
C ALA A 75 -1.16 12.36 -6.49
N GLN A 76 -0.18 11.71 -5.86
CA GLN A 76 0.61 10.69 -6.56
C GLN A 76 -0.32 9.58 -7.07
N PRO A 77 -0.03 8.85 -8.14
CA PRO A 77 -0.82 7.68 -8.54
C PRO A 77 -0.56 6.50 -7.60
N PRO A 78 -1.54 5.60 -7.33
CA PRO A 78 -1.29 4.37 -6.59
C PRO A 78 -0.18 3.56 -7.24
N VAL A 79 0.59 2.84 -6.42
CA VAL A 79 1.60 1.93 -6.94
C VAL A 79 0.91 0.68 -7.48
N ASP A 80 1.35 0.22 -8.65
CA ASP A 80 0.82 -0.97 -9.32
C ASP A 80 1.80 -2.14 -9.22
N PHE A 81 1.37 -3.20 -8.53
CA PHE A 81 2.12 -4.42 -8.30
C PHE A 81 1.71 -5.58 -9.21
N ASP A 82 0.77 -5.39 -10.15
CA ASP A 82 0.23 -6.51 -10.97
C ASP A 82 1.32 -7.23 -11.77
N HIS A 83 2.41 -6.55 -12.10
CA HIS A 83 3.57 -7.13 -12.78
C HIS A 83 4.22 -8.27 -11.98
N TYR A 84 4.24 -8.21 -10.64
CA TYR A 84 4.75 -9.30 -9.80
C TYR A 84 3.89 -10.54 -9.95
N SER A 85 2.55 -10.42 -9.86
CA SER A 85 1.66 -11.57 -10.04
C SER A 85 1.86 -12.27 -11.39
N LYS A 86 2.07 -11.50 -12.47
CA LYS A 86 2.31 -12.03 -13.81
C LYS A 86 3.68 -12.72 -13.91
N SER A 87 4.72 -12.13 -13.32
CA SER A 87 6.07 -12.72 -13.30
C SER A 87 6.09 -14.02 -12.52
N CYS A 88 5.59 -14.01 -11.27
CA CYS A 88 5.53 -15.19 -10.42
C CYS A 88 4.71 -16.31 -11.08
N TRP A 89 3.55 -15.98 -11.67
CA TRP A 89 2.76 -16.96 -12.40
C TRP A 89 3.52 -17.57 -13.58
N TYR A 90 4.22 -16.74 -14.37
CA TYR A 90 5.04 -17.23 -15.49
C TYR A 90 6.16 -18.14 -15.01
N THR A 91 6.85 -17.77 -13.95
CA THR A 91 7.94 -18.56 -13.34
C THR A 91 7.42 -19.91 -12.87
N LEU A 92 6.30 -19.95 -12.15
CA LEU A 92 5.68 -21.17 -11.65
C LEU A 92 5.11 -22.08 -12.75
N ASN A 93 4.47 -21.51 -13.78
CA ASN A 93 3.62 -22.27 -14.70
C ASN A 93 4.17 -22.39 -16.13
N LYS A 94 5.19 -21.62 -16.50
CA LYS A 94 5.73 -21.61 -17.87
C LYS A 94 7.23 -21.78 -17.95
N LYS A 95 8.00 -21.05 -17.14
CA LYS A 95 9.48 -21.02 -17.22
C LYS A 95 10.10 -22.41 -17.09
N TYR A 96 9.52 -23.26 -16.23
CA TYR A 96 10.04 -24.59 -15.91
C TYR A 96 9.12 -25.76 -16.26
N ALA A 97 8.05 -25.53 -17.05
CA ALA A 97 6.92 -26.44 -17.29
C ALA A 97 7.24 -27.75 -18.06
N ARG A 98 8.51 -28.07 -18.25
CA ARG A 98 9.01 -29.26 -18.99
C ARG A 98 10.29 -29.85 -18.40
N LEU A 99 10.70 -29.36 -17.23
CA LEU A 99 11.85 -29.91 -16.54
C LEU A 99 11.52 -31.29 -15.98
N ARG A 100 12.54 -32.15 -15.90
CA ARG A 100 12.41 -33.43 -15.20
C ARG A 100 12.29 -33.18 -13.69
N PRO A 101 11.66 -34.07 -12.91
CA PRO A 101 11.53 -33.93 -11.45
C PRO A 101 12.83 -33.54 -10.73
N SER A 102 13.96 -34.17 -11.07
CA SER A 102 15.26 -33.83 -10.47
C SER A 102 15.73 -32.40 -10.78
N GLN A 103 15.41 -31.89 -11.97
CA GLN A 103 15.73 -30.52 -12.38
C GLN A 103 14.75 -29.52 -11.79
N GLN A 104 13.50 -29.93 -11.53
CA GLN A 104 12.51 -29.11 -10.84
C GLN A 104 12.96 -28.81 -9.41
N PHE A 105 13.44 -29.82 -8.69
CA PHE A 105 14.04 -29.65 -7.37
C PHE A 105 15.22 -28.66 -7.36
N GLU A 106 16.12 -28.76 -8.34
CA GLU A 106 17.29 -27.86 -8.45
C GLU A 106 16.89 -26.38 -8.64
N VAL A 107 15.77 -26.11 -9.32
CA VAL A 107 15.30 -24.73 -9.58
C VAL A 107 14.34 -24.19 -8.53
N THR A 108 13.84 -25.00 -7.60
CA THR A 108 12.89 -24.53 -6.58
C THR A 108 13.48 -23.41 -5.73
N GLY A 109 14.78 -23.47 -5.39
CA GLY A 109 15.46 -22.39 -4.67
C GLY A 109 15.36 -21.04 -5.40
N GLU A 110 15.60 -21.03 -6.72
CA GLU A 110 15.46 -19.81 -7.54
C GLU A 110 14.01 -19.28 -7.55
N ILE A 111 13.02 -20.19 -7.52
CA ILE A 111 11.61 -19.82 -7.48
C ILE A 111 11.25 -19.20 -6.12
N ILE A 112 11.73 -19.79 -5.03
CA ILE A 112 11.52 -19.27 -3.67
C ILE A 112 12.10 -17.86 -3.55
N ASP A 113 13.31 -17.64 -4.06
CA ASP A 113 13.96 -16.34 -4.08
C ASP A 113 13.14 -15.33 -4.88
N GLU A 114 12.69 -15.68 -6.09
CA GLU A 114 11.87 -14.79 -6.93
C GLU A 114 10.54 -14.40 -6.27
N LEU A 115 9.88 -15.34 -5.59
CA LEU A 115 8.65 -15.08 -4.84
C LEU A 115 8.89 -14.19 -3.61
N SER A 116 9.98 -14.46 -2.87
CA SER A 116 10.35 -13.72 -1.66
C SER A 116 10.80 -12.29 -1.97
N ASP A 117 11.53 -12.10 -3.08
CA ASP A 117 11.95 -10.79 -3.57
C ASP A 117 10.75 -9.95 -4.02
N ALA A 118 9.78 -10.57 -4.71
CA ALA A 118 8.53 -9.91 -5.08
C ALA A 118 7.77 -9.43 -3.84
N ARG A 119 7.58 -10.32 -2.84
CA ARG A 119 6.95 -9.98 -1.56
C ARG A 119 7.66 -8.83 -0.86
N THR A 120 8.97 -8.95 -0.67
CA THR A 120 9.79 -7.94 0.05
C THR A 120 9.74 -6.58 -0.65
N SER A 121 9.81 -6.57 -1.97
CA SER A 121 9.73 -5.34 -2.77
C SER A 121 8.36 -4.68 -2.65
N MET A 122 7.28 -5.46 -2.70
CA MET A 122 5.92 -4.95 -2.49
C MET A 122 5.74 -4.37 -1.09
N MET A 123 6.15 -5.08 -0.04
CA MET A 123 5.97 -4.63 1.35
C MET A 123 6.76 -3.36 1.66
N LYS A 124 7.94 -3.20 1.05
CA LYS A 124 8.72 -1.96 1.15
C LYS A 124 7.97 -0.74 0.60
N GLU A 125 7.18 -0.92 -0.46
CA GLU A 125 6.41 0.15 -1.11
C GLU A 125 4.98 0.30 -0.58
N ALA A 126 4.43 -0.74 0.06
CA ALA A 126 3.06 -0.81 0.57
C ALA A 126 2.96 -0.69 2.11
N GLY A 127 3.97 -0.11 2.77
CA GLY A 127 4.03 -0.01 4.22
C GLY A 127 2.86 0.73 4.91
N PRO A 128 2.82 0.78 6.25
CA PRO A 128 1.65 1.23 7.02
C PRO A 128 1.17 2.65 6.73
N ALA A 129 2.09 3.55 6.35
CA ALA A 129 1.78 4.96 6.06
C ALA A 129 1.32 5.21 4.61
N THR A 130 1.14 4.16 3.81
CA THR A 130 0.72 4.28 2.41
C THR A 130 -0.79 4.39 2.31
N ARG A 131 -1.26 4.93 1.17
CA ARG A 131 -2.69 5.08 0.89
C ARG A 131 -3.40 3.73 0.81
N PHE A 132 -4.72 3.76 0.96
CA PHE A 132 -5.60 2.61 0.75
C PHE A 132 -5.31 1.84 -0.54
N GLU A 133 -5.32 2.53 -1.69
CA GLU A 133 -5.27 1.89 -3.01
C GLU A 133 -3.98 1.10 -3.22
N THR A 134 -2.86 1.57 -2.68
CA THR A 134 -1.56 0.87 -2.73
C THR A 134 -1.61 -0.39 -1.87
N ARG A 135 -2.10 -0.31 -0.62
CA ARG A 135 -2.21 -1.47 0.28
C ARG A 135 -3.18 -2.51 -0.26
N ARG A 136 -4.34 -2.06 -0.74
CA ARG A 136 -5.35 -2.89 -1.40
C ARG A 136 -4.78 -3.61 -2.62
N ASN A 137 -4.03 -2.92 -3.49
CA ASN A 137 -3.39 -3.54 -4.65
C ASN A 137 -2.32 -4.57 -4.22
N ALA A 138 -1.50 -4.24 -3.22
CA ALA A 138 -0.49 -5.15 -2.70
C ALA A 138 -1.13 -6.43 -2.12
N LEU A 139 -2.17 -6.29 -1.30
CA LEU A 139 -2.86 -7.42 -0.68
C LEU A 139 -3.46 -8.36 -1.75
N GLU A 140 -4.10 -7.79 -2.77
CA GLU A 140 -4.64 -8.57 -3.89
C GLU A 140 -3.54 -9.27 -4.70
N VAL A 141 -2.39 -8.64 -4.91
CA VAL A 141 -1.28 -9.25 -5.66
C VAL A 141 -0.65 -10.38 -4.85
N LEU A 142 -0.44 -10.21 -3.54
CA LEU A 142 0.02 -11.30 -2.67
C LEU A 142 -0.95 -12.48 -2.74
N ARG A 143 -2.26 -12.22 -2.64
CA ARG A 143 -3.30 -13.25 -2.73
C ARG A 143 -3.24 -14.02 -4.07
N LYS A 144 -3.07 -13.30 -5.19
CA LYS A 144 -2.91 -13.91 -6.52
C LYS A 144 -1.64 -14.78 -6.62
N ILE A 145 -0.54 -14.34 -6.01
CA ILE A 145 0.72 -15.10 -5.99
C ILE A 145 0.53 -16.38 -5.17
N SER A 146 -0.01 -16.29 -3.94
CA SER A 146 -0.33 -17.45 -3.11
C SER A 146 -1.22 -18.44 -3.85
N LYS A 147 -2.29 -17.97 -4.51
CA LYS A 147 -3.15 -18.82 -5.35
C LYS A 147 -2.38 -19.48 -6.50
N SER A 148 -1.41 -18.80 -7.10
CA SER A 148 -0.59 -19.36 -8.17
C SER A 148 0.36 -20.46 -7.69
N VAL A 149 0.86 -20.36 -6.45
CA VAL A 149 1.64 -21.42 -5.79
C VAL A 149 0.75 -22.65 -5.56
N MET A 150 -0.44 -22.47 -4.99
CA MET A 150 -1.41 -23.55 -4.75
C MET A 150 -1.80 -24.29 -6.04
N LEU A 151 -2.00 -23.55 -7.13
CA LEU A 151 -2.41 -24.11 -8.42
C LEU A 151 -1.24 -24.55 -9.31
N CYS A 152 0.00 -24.58 -8.77
CA CYS A 152 1.16 -25.01 -9.53
C CYS A 152 1.03 -26.49 -9.96
N GLN A 153 1.11 -26.73 -11.27
CA GLN A 153 0.90 -28.05 -11.87
C GLN A 153 2.12 -28.98 -11.69
N GLU A 154 3.32 -28.39 -11.56
CA GLU A 154 4.57 -29.12 -11.38
C GLU A 154 4.69 -29.61 -9.94
N GLN A 155 4.51 -30.92 -9.76
CA GLN A 155 4.32 -31.52 -8.43
C GLN A 155 5.53 -31.35 -7.51
N GLU A 156 6.75 -31.49 -8.03
CA GLU A 156 7.97 -31.33 -7.22
C GLU A 156 8.15 -29.87 -6.78
N ILE A 157 7.91 -28.92 -7.70
CA ILE A 157 7.95 -27.50 -7.38
C ILE A 157 6.90 -27.18 -6.31
N ARG A 158 5.65 -27.61 -6.52
CA ARG A 158 4.57 -27.37 -5.56
C ARG A 158 4.89 -28.01 -4.20
N HIS A 159 5.39 -29.24 -4.20
CA HIS A 159 5.74 -29.94 -2.97
C HIS A 159 6.79 -29.16 -2.18
N GLU A 160 7.89 -28.75 -2.81
CA GLU A 160 8.95 -28.00 -2.14
C GLU A 160 8.49 -26.61 -1.66
N LEU A 161 7.66 -25.90 -2.43
CA LEU A 161 7.12 -24.60 -2.02
C LEU A 161 6.14 -24.68 -0.83
N MET A 162 5.56 -25.86 -0.59
CA MET A 162 4.60 -26.11 0.48
C MET A 162 5.19 -26.94 1.64
N ASN A 163 6.41 -27.47 1.50
CA ASN A 163 6.93 -28.53 2.38
C ASN A 163 7.14 -28.07 3.82
N ASP A 164 7.65 -26.85 4.01
CA ASP A 164 7.91 -26.27 5.33
C ASP A 164 6.86 -25.23 5.75
N GLY A 165 5.90 -24.89 4.86
CA GLY A 165 4.88 -23.87 5.07
C GLY A 165 5.43 -22.44 5.22
N MET A 166 6.75 -22.24 5.26
CA MET A 166 7.39 -20.97 5.63
C MET A 166 7.15 -19.90 4.58
N LEU A 167 7.29 -20.26 3.29
CA LEU A 167 7.09 -19.32 2.21
C LEU A 167 5.68 -18.72 2.26
N LEU A 168 4.65 -19.55 2.40
CA LEU A 168 3.27 -19.10 2.39
C LEU A 168 2.86 -18.45 3.71
N ALA A 169 3.42 -18.89 4.84
CA ALA A 169 3.27 -18.23 6.12
C ALA A 169 3.77 -16.77 6.07
N ASP A 170 4.94 -16.52 5.48
CA ASP A 170 5.45 -15.15 5.31
C ASP A 170 4.53 -14.29 4.41
N PHE A 171 3.92 -14.91 3.39
CA PHE A 171 2.92 -14.23 2.55
C PHE A 171 1.67 -13.88 3.36
N ALA A 172 1.20 -14.79 4.22
CA ALA A 172 0.08 -14.55 5.11
C ALA A 172 0.40 -13.43 6.13
N GLU A 173 1.60 -13.44 6.71
CA GLU A 173 2.07 -12.38 7.60
C GLU A 173 2.08 -11.01 6.90
N SER A 174 2.58 -10.97 5.66
CA SER A 174 2.58 -9.75 4.84
C SER A 174 1.15 -9.26 4.54
N MET A 175 0.22 -10.18 4.23
CA MET A 175 -1.20 -9.84 4.05
C MET A 175 -1.82 -9.30 5.35
N LEU A 176 -1.48 -9.90 6.48
CA LEU A 176 -1.97 -9.50 7.80
C LEU A 176 -1.47 -8.09 8.16
N GLU A 177 -0.20 -7.79 7.90
CA GLU A 177 0.36 -6.45 8.11
C GLU A 177 -0.38 -5.40 7.28
N LEU A 178 -0.64 -5.69 5.99
CA LEU A 178 -1.40 -4.80 5.11
C LEU A 178 -2.84 -4.60 5.61
N ALA A 179 -3.51 -5.68 6.03
CA ALA A 179 -4.88 -5.64 6.54
C ALA A 179 -4.97 -4.84 7.85
N LYS A 180 -4.04 -5.05 8.79
CA LYS A 180 -3.95 -4.29 10.05
C LYS A 180 -3.68 -2.81 9.82
N GLY A 181 -2.95 -2.48 8.74
CA GLY A 181 -2.74 -1.09 8.33
C GLY A 181 -4.03 -0.38 7.89
N MET A 182 -5.06 -1.11 7.45
CA MET A 182 -6.32 -0.53 7.00
C MET A 182 -7.19 -0.07 8.18
N THR A 183 -7.76 1.12 8.03
CA THR A 183 -8.84 1.65 8.88
C THR A 183 -10.15 0.89 8.66
N ARG A 184 -11.09 1.00 9.59
CA ARG A 184 -12.43 0.37 9.49
C ARG A 184 -13.14 0.71 8.17
N ASN A 185 -13.12 1.97 7.76
CA ASN A 185 -13.73 2.41 6.50
C ASN A 185 -13.05 1.81 5.26
N GLU A 186 -11.72 1.64 5.31
CA GLU A 186 -10.96 1.00 4.24
C GLU A 186 -11.27 -0.50 4.16
N ARG A 187 -11.41 -1.18 5.30
CA ARG A 187 -11.80 -2.60 5.35
C ARG A 187 -13.21 -2.81 4.81
N GLU A 188 -14.16 -1.96 5.17
CA GLU A 188 -15.52 -2.04 4.63
C GLU A 188 -15.53 -1.80 3.12
N ARG A 189 -14.77 -0.80 2.63
CA ARG A 189 -14.59 -0.59 1.20
C ARG A 189 -13.97 -1.83 0.51
N TYR A 190 -13.02 -2.50 1.15
CA TYR A 190 -12.43 -3.74 0.66
C TYR A 190 -13.47 -4.87 0.51
N ARG A 191 -14.39 -5.01 1.48
CA ARG A 191 -15.52 -5.97 1.42
C ARG A 191 -16.50 -5.62 0.30
N VAL A 192 -16.96 -4.37 0.22
CA VAL A 192 -17.91 -3.92 -0.82
C VAL A 192 -17.38 -4.13 -2.24
N GLU A 193 -16.06 -4.04 -2.43
CA GLU A 193 -15.42 -4.30 -3.72
C GLU A 193 -15.31 -5.79 -4.08
N GLY A 194 -15.80 -6.70 -3.23
CA GLY A 194 -15.81 -8.14 -3.47
C GLY A 194 -14.44 -8.81 -3.30
N LEU A 195 -13.51 -8.15 -2.60
CA LEU A 195 -12.14 -8.63 -2.45
C LEU A 195 -11.94 -9.51 -1.22
N HIS A 196 -12.77 -9.33 -0.20
CA HIS A 196 -12.78 -10.20 0.97
C HIS A 196 -13.20 -11.63 0.59
N GLU A 197 -14.21 -11.77 -0.27
CA GLU A 197 -14.66 -13.05 -0.81
C GLU A 197 -13.56 -13.77 -1.59
N LYS A 198 -12.71 -13.02 -2.31
CA LYS A 198 -11.56 -13.61 -3.00
C LYS A 198 -10.48 -14.12 -2.06
N LEU A 199 -10.36 -13.53 -0.87
CA LEU A 199 -9.51 -14.08 0.19
C LEU A 199 -10.16 -15.37 0.70
N ILE A 200 -11.46 -15.40 0.98
CA ILE A 200 -12.16 -16.63 1.40
C ILE A 200 -11.98 -17.75 0.35
N GLU A 201 -12.07 -17.42 -0.94
CA GLU A 201 -11.76 -18.38 -2.01
C GLU A 201 -10.35 -18.96 -1.89
N LEU A 202 -9.35 -18.16 -1.48
CA LEU A 202 -7.99 -18.66 -1.25
C LEU A 202 -7.97 -19.64 -0.07
N GLN A 203 -8.69 -19.37 1.02
CA GLN A 203 -8.80 -20.32 2.14
C GLN A 203 -9.35 -21.67 1.70
N GLY A 204 -10.35 -21.67 0.81
CA GLY A 204 -10.94 -22.90 0.28
C GLY A 204 -9.98 -23.74 -0.58
N GLU A 205 -8.87 -23.15 -1.03
CA GLU A 205 -7.83 -23.80 -1.83
C GLU A 205 -6.64 -24.25 -0.96
N CYS A 206 -6.60 -23.88 0.33
CA CYS A 206 -5.52 -24.21 1.27
C CYS A 206 -5.97 -25.29 2.27
N ASP A 207 -5.13 -26.30 2.48
CA ASP A 207 -5.24 -27.15 3.67
C ASP A 207 -4.73 -26.40 4.91
N ALA A 208 -5.13 -26.86 6.11
CA ALA A 208 -4.87 -26.17 7.38
C ALA A 208 -3.37 -25.93 7.71
N GLY A 209 -2.44 -26.62 7.02
CA GLY A 209 -1.00 -26.45 7.18
C GLY A 209 -0.31 -25.70 6.03
N ASP A 210 -1.02 -25.38 4.95
CA ASP A 210 -0.39 -24.85 3.73
C ASP A 210 -0.02 -23.37 3.83
N MET A 211 -0.78 -22.61 4.64
CA MET A 211 -0.62 -21.16 4.76
C MET A 211 -0.97 -20.70 6.18
N GLU A 212 -0.07 -20.98 7.13
CA GLU A 212 -0.20 -20.54 8.51
C GLU A 212 -0.39 -19.02 8.60
N GLY A 213 -1.28 -18.56 9.49
CA GLY A 213 -1.59 -17.13 9.67
C GLY A 213 -2.62 -16.56 8.68
N LEU A 214 -3.04 -17.31 7.65
CA LEU A 214 -4.09 -16.84 6.74
C LEU A 214 -5.43 -16.62 7.49
N ALA A 215 -5.71 -17.44 8.50
CA ALA A 215 -6.87 -17.29 9.38
C ALA A 215 -6.93 -15.91 10.05
N ASP A 216 -5.79 -15.40 10.50
CA ASP A 216 -5.69 -14.11 11.19
C ASP A 216 -5.95 -12.94 10.23
N VAL A 217 -5.65 -13.11 8.94
CA VAL A 217 -5.98 -12.09 7.92
C VAL A 217 -7.49 -11.89 7.86
N TYR A 218 -8.28 -12.98 7.89
CA TYR A 218 -9.74 -12.89 7.88
C TYR A 218 -10.29 -12.25 9.14
N ALA A 219 -9.76 -12.62 10.31
CA ALA A 219 -10.21 -12.09 11.58
C ALA A 219 -10.19 -10.55 11.60
N VAL A 220 -9.19 -9.92 10.98
CA VAL A 220 -9.11 -8.45 10.83
C VAL A 220 -10.30 -7.86 10.06
N PHE A 221 -10.85 -8.61 9.12
CA PHE A 221 -12.05 -8.26 8.36
C PHE A 221 -13.33 -8.84 8.95
N ASP A 222 -13.34 -9.47 10.13
CA ASP A 222 -14.54 -10.00 10.79
C ASP A 222 -14.80 -9.31 12.14
N GLU A 223 -13.75 -8.77 12.79
CA GLU A 223 -13.78 -8.07 14.09
C GLU A 223 -14.75 -6.86 14.19
N ASP A 224 -15.38 -6.44 13.09
CA ASP A 224 -16.20 -5.22 13.03
C ASP A 224 -17.73 -5.46 13.07
N GLU A 225 -18.21 -6.71 13.16
CA GLU A 225 -19.66 -7.01 13.27
C GLU A 225 -20.23 -6.88 14.70
N GLU A 226 -19.39 -6.94 15.74
CA GLU A 226 -19.82 -6.90 17.14
C GLU A 226 -19.40 -5.59 17.85
N GLY A 227 -20.00 -4.43 17.50
CA GLY A 227 -19.47 -3.20 18.08
C GLY A 227 -20.19 -1.87 17.91
N GLU A 228 -21.47 -1.82 17.53
CA GLU A 228 -22.31 -0.63 17.75
C GLU A 228 -23.69 -1.08 18.23
N VAL A 229 -23.75 -1.48 19.49
CA VAL A 229 -25.01 -1.42 20.23
C VAL A 229 -25.20 0.06 20.57
N GLU A 230 -26.03 0.76 19.80
CA GLU A 230 -26.56 2.03 20.29
C GLU A 230 -27.32 1.72 21.60
N GLU A 231 -26.70 2.08 22.73
CA GLU A 231 -27.41 2.22 24.00
C GLU A 231 -28.44 3.36 23.84
N ASN A 232 -29.59 3.01 23.27
CA ASN A 232 -30.80 3.80 23.43
C ASN A 232 -31.27 3.61 24.88
N VAL A 233 -30.73 4.44 25.78
CA VAL A 233 -31.26 4.63 27.12
C VAL A 233 -32.35 5.68 27.07
N ASP A 234 -33.60 5.20 27.09
CA ASP A 234 -34.79 5.73 27.79
C ASP A 234 -36.00 5.04 27.14
N GLY A 235 -36.85 4.28 27.82
CA GLY A 235 -37.35 4.41 29.18
C GLY A 235 -38.88 4.50 29.11
N ASP A 236 -39.55 3.35 29.26
CA ASP A 236 -40.98 3.12 29.54
C ASP A 236 -42.08 3.64 28.59
N ALA A 237 -42.88 2.71 28.05
CA ALA A 237 -44.17 2.35 28.64
C ALA A 237 -44.90 1.26 27.83
N GLU A 238 -45.47 0.31 28.56
CA GLU A 238 -46.18 -0.89 28.12
C GLU A 238 -47.30 -0.67 27.09
N ILE A 239 -47.58 -1.69 26.27
CA ILE A 239 -48.90 -2.33 26.20
C ILE A 239 -48.77 -3.73 25.56
N SER A 240 -49.25 -4.73 26.30
CA SER A 240 -49.43 -6.13 25.92
C SER A 240 -50.57 -6.32 24.91
N VAL A 241 -50.38 -7.16 23.88
CA VAL A 241 -51.42 -8.12 23.44
C VAL A 241 -50.85 -9.30 22.62
N GLU A 242 -51.04 -10.49 23.18
CA GLU A 242 -51.43 -11.78 22.57
C GLU A 242 -50.68 -12.40 21.36
N SER A 243 -49.87 -13.41 21.69
CA SER A 243 -50.00 -14.83 21.28
C SER A 243 -50.57 -15.15 19.88
N ILE A 244 -49.71 -15.51 18.93
CA ILE A 244 -49.99 -16.60 17.97
C ILE A 244 -48.76 -17.47 17.75
N THR A 245 -49.01 -18.77 17.86
CA THR A 245 -48.18 -19.97 17.81
C THR A 245 -47.48 -20.18 16.45
N ALA A 246 -46.27 -20.75 16.51
CA ALA A 246 -45.52 -21.28 15.36
C ALA A 246 -46.27 -22.42 14.62
N PRO A 247 -45.85 -22.77 13.39
CA PRO A 247 -44.98 -23.94 13.34
C PRO A 247 -43.81 -23.87 12.35
N SER A 248 -42.74 -24.50 12.82
CA SER A 248 -41.57 -25.00 12.13
C SER A 248 -41.90 -25.82 10.88
N ILE A 249 -41.22 -25.53 9.76
CA ILE A 249 -41.07 -26.46 8.64
C ILE A 249 -39.57 -26.65 8.37
N ARG A 250 -39.12 -27.87 8.62
CA ARG A 250 -37.79 -28.39 8.28
C ARG A 250 -37.76 -28.93 6.85
N SER A 251 -36.61 -28.67 6.20
CA SER A 251 -35.92 -29.50 5.18
C SER A 251 -36.39 -29.46 3.71
N PRO A 252 -35.56 -29.86 2.71
CA PRO A 252 -34.14 -30.28 2.73
C PRO A 252 -33.22 -29.61 1.67
N ALA A 253 -31.93 -29.93 1.81
CA ALA A 253 -30.81 -29.61 0.93
C ALA A 253 -31.03 -29.96 -0.57
N ALA A 254 -30.62 -29.04 -1.45
CA ALA A 254 -30.46 -29.29 -2.87
C ALA A 254 -28.97 -29.21 -3.25
N LYS A 255 -28.39 -30.38 -3.54
CA LYS A 255 -27.09 -30.51 -4.22
C LYS A 255 -27.21 -29.91 -5.62
N ARG A 256 -26.39 -28.91 -5.95
CA ARG A 256 -26.20 -28.47 -7.36
C ARG A 256 -24.83 -28.94 -7.85
N THR A 257 -24.88 -29.75 -8.90
CA THR A 257 -23.73 -30.29 -9.62
C THR A 257 -23.58 -29.55 -10.95
N LYS A 258 -22.33 -29.17 -11.28
CA LYS A 258 -21.77 -28.77 -12.60
C LYS A 258 -22.30 -27.44 -13.17
N VAL A 259 -21.53 -26.63 -13.91
CA VAL A 259 -20.56 -26.92 -14.97
C VAL A 259 -19.60 -25.72 -15.09
N PHE A 260 -18.29 -25.95 -15.24
CA PHE A 260 -17.30 -24.91 -15.58
C PHE A 260 -17.53 -24.44 -17.03
N SER A 261 -17.77 -23.14 -17.21
CA SER A 261 -17.68 -22.50 -18.51
C SER A 261 -16.31 -21.85 -18.64
N VAL A 262 -15.52 -22.33 -19.60
CA VAL A 262 -14.24 -21.75 -20.01
C VAL A 262 -14.55 -20.58 -20.93
N GLY A 263 -14.20 -19.38 -20.49
CA GLY A 263 -14.20 -18.21 -21.35
C GLY A 263 -14.35 -16.94 -20.55
N GLU A 264 -13.23 -16.34 -20.17
CA GLU A 264 -13.02 -14.89 -20.05
C GLU A 264 -11.64 -14.63 -19.43
N LEU A 265 -10.61 -14.70 -20.28
CA LEU A 265 -9.36 -13.98 -20.07
C LEU A 265 -8.92 -13.42 -21.43
N SER A 266 -9.27 -12.17 -21.66
CA SER A 266 -8.66 -11.26 -22.64
C SER A 266 -8.66 -9.87 -22.03
#